data_AF-A0A497HIG7-F1
#
_entry.id   AF-A0A497HIG7-F1
#
_cell.length_a   1.000
_cell.length_b   1.000
_cell.length_c   1.000
_cell.angle_alpha   90.00
_cell.angle_beta   90.00
_cell.angle_gamma   90.00
#
_symmetry.space_group_name_H-M   'P 1'
#
loop_
_entity.id
_entity.type
_entity.pdbx_description
1 polymer ?
#
loop_
_entity_poly.entity_id
_entity_poly.type
_entity_poly.pdbx_seq_one_letter_code
_entity_poly.pdbx_strand_id
1 'polypeptide(L)'
;MYNPDEGGKWIELYNPNSFPVDISGWCISDDPNPYSPGREGACRFPENTIIPEKSHLIISENGSVFYRRYGFYPDFEIEDSDENVRNLIIESRGFNLSKSGDDIHLFDDGLEEIDVVWYGDGGDLGKEESAPSVRKGCSLSRYRYSGLPSNDFRESNIPTPGAENFLYRKGRISIDIFPRFLPKIEKGKEYSLIFLIKVSLNTSTEEHWRMKAYVVSENNSRYPSTQTWNGEDWIYSYRYAFEGYGNFSGWIALRFCRKYKDYRNIENGNEAFIYVKCEVENDYLIDFKRVYLLDMDNSTSNASEGGL
;
A
#
# COMPACT_ATOMS: atom_id res chain seq x y z
N MET A 1 -4.77 9.63 12.87
CA MET A 1 -5.22 8.32 13.40
C MET A 1 -6.70 8.39 13.79
N TYR A 2 -7.55 7.60 13.15
CA TYR A 2 -9.00 7.60 13.42
C TYR A 2 -9.52 6.29 14.06
N ASN A 3 -8.72 5.21 14.03
CA ASN A 3 -9.10 3.89 14.57
C ASN A 3 -8.09 3.36 15.61
N PRO A 4 -7.87 4.06 16.74
CA PRO A 4 -6.89 3.66 17.74
C PRO A 4 -7.27 2.34 18.44
N ASP A 5 -6.26 1.57 18.84
CA ASP A 5 -6.38 0.53 19.85
C ASP A 5 -6.46 1.14 21.26
N GLU A 6 -5.60 2.12 21.49
CA GLU A 6 -5.44 2.97 22.67
C GLU A 6 -4.89 4.35 22.21
N GLY A 7 -4.87 5.37 23.07
CA GLY A 7 -4.23 6.66 22.74
C GLY A 7 -5.09 7.69 22.02
N GLY A 8 -6.37 7.39 21.78
CA GLY A 8 -7.33 8.35 21.25
C GLY A 8 -7.09 8.67 19.77
N LYS A 9 -8.01 9.43 19.18
CA LYS A 9 -7.88 9.86 17.79
C LYS A 9 -7.07 11.13 17.72
N TRP A 10 -6.37 11.33 16.61
CA TRP A 10 -5.56 12.53 16.41
C TRP A 10 -5.35 12.81 14.93
N ILE A 11 -5.07 14.08 14.62
CA ILE A 11 -4.64 14.59 13.31
C ILE A 11 -3.23 15.14 13.48
N GLU A 12 -2.42 15.05 12.43
CA GLU A 12 -1.13 15.71 12.37
C GLU A 12 -1.05 16.52 11.09
N LEU A 13 -0.66 17.78 11.25
CA LEU A 13 -0.30 18.67 10.15
C LEU A 13 1.22 18.67 10.03
N TYR A 14 1.72 18.66 8.80
CA TYR A 14 3.14 18.79 8.51
C TYR A 14 3.37 20.02 7.64
N ASN A 15 4.29 20.89 8.04
CA ASN A 15 4.73 22.01 7.21
C ASN A 15 5.89 21.55 6.32
N PRO A 16 5.68 21.34 5.01
CA PRO A 16 6.73 20.89 4.11
C PRO A 16 7.66 22.03 3.66
N ASN A 17 7.39 23.28 4.04
CA ASN A 17 8.18 24.42 3.60
C ASN A 17 9.53 24.52 4.32
N SER A 18 10.44 25.32 3.76
CA SER A 18 11.68 25.77 4.40
C SER A 18 11.52 27.14 5.08
N PHE A 19 10.31 27.40 5.59
CA PHE A 19 9.98 28.59 6.37
C PHE A 19 8.79 28.26 7.29
N PRO A 20 8.67 28.95 8.44
CA PRO A 20 7.53 28.79 9.34
C PRO A 20 6.24 29.27 8.68
N VAL A 21 5.13 28.58 8.95
CA VAL A 21 3.78 28.96 8.50
C VAL A 21 2.96 29.37 9.72
N ASP A 22 2.45 30.59 9.70
CA ASP A 22 1.47 31.07 10.67
C ASP A 22 0.09 30.55 10.27
N ILE A 23 -0.53 29.78 11.15
CA ILE A 23 -1.86 29.20 10.97
C ILE A 23 -2.85 29.77 11.99
N SER A 24 -2.55 30.92 12.59
CA SER A 24 -3.52 31.62 13.43
C SER A 24 -4.80 31.90 12.66
N GLY A 25 -5.93 31.55 13.28
CA GLY A 25 -7.24 31.72 12.67
C GLY A 25 -7.65 30.65 11.66
N TRP A 26 -6.74 29.75 11.26
CA TRP A 26 -7.07 28.63 10.38
C TRP A 26 -8.04 27.66 11.07
N CYS A 27 -8.81 26.91 10.28
CA CYS A 27 -9.85 26.00 10.77
C CYS A 27 -9.64 24.57 10.28
N ILE A 28 -9.95 23.61 11.15
CA ILE A 28 -10.22 22.22 10.77
C ILE A 28 -11.73 21.96 10.84
N SER A 29 -12.25 21.21 9.88
CA SER A 29 -13.69 20.90 9.77
C SER A 29 -13.88 19.47 9.29
N ASP A 30 -14.94 18.81 9.75
CA ASP A 30 -15.45 17.56 9.17
C ASP A 30 -16.63 17.79 8.22
N ASP A 31 -16.83 19.05 7.80
CA ASP A 31 -17.74 19.50 6.72
C ASP A 31 -16.95 20.33 5.68
N PRO A 32 -17.24 20.20 4.38
CA PRO A 32 -16.66 21.04 3.32
C PRO A 32 -17.06 22.53 3.40
N ASN A 33 -18.04 22.89 4.24
CA ASN A 33 -18.51 24.23 4.51
C ASN A 33 -18.29 24.62 5.98
N PRO A 34 -17.14 25.24 6.31
CA PRO A 34 -16.78 25.56 7.69
C PRO A 34 -17.66 26.67 8.30
N TYR A 35 -18.44 27.41 7.50
CA TYR A 35 -19.30 28.49 7.98
C TYR A 35 -20.57 27.99 8.69
N SER A 36 -21.09 26.84 8.25
CA SER A 36 -22.37 26.32 8.73
C SER A 36 -22.40 24.81 8.57
N PRO A 37 -21.53 24.08 9.30
CA PRO A 37 -21.35 22.64 9.14
C PRO A 37 -22.56 21.79 9.63
N GLY A 38 -23.68 22.43 9.98
CA GLY A 38 -24.91 21.73 10.36
C GLY A 38 -24.75 20.86 11.61
N ARG A 39 -24.60 19.54 11.41
CA ARG A 39 -24.38 18.57 12.50
C ARG A 39 -22.91 18.20 12.68
N GLU A 40 -22.07 18.57 11.74
CA GLU A 40 -20.62 18.49 11.78
C GLU A 40 -20.06 19.71 12.52
N GLY A 41 -18.76 19.70 12.80
CA GLY A 41 -18.10 20.71 13.59
C GLY A 41 -16.88 21.31 12.92
N ALA A 42 -16.47 22.44 13.48
CA ALA A 42 -15.28 23.13 13.07
C ALA A 42 -14.55 23.65 14.31
N CYS A 43 -13.23 23.54 14.28
CA CYS A 43 -12.34 24.00 15.33
C CYS A 43 -11.31 24.95 14.72
N ARG A 44 -11.04 26.07 15.38
CA ARG A 44 -10.09 27.09 14.94
C ARG A 44 -8.82 27.07 15.78
N PHE A 45 -7.67 27.22 15.12
CA PHE A 45 -6.40 27.45 15.81
C PHE A 45 -6.38 28.83 16.48
N PRO A 46 -5.97 28.92 17.75
CA PRO A 46 -5.87 30.20 18.42
C PRO A 46 -4.76 31.08 17.81
N GLU A 47 -4.79 32.35 18.17
CA GLU A 47 -3.73 33.31 17.83
C GLU A 47 -2.34 32.83 18.29
N ASN A 48 -1.31 33.28 17.57
CA ASN A 48 0.09 32.88 17.73
C ASN A 48 0.29 31.36 17.61
N THR A 49 -0.23 30.76 16.54
CA THR A 49 -0.03 29.34 16.23
C THR A 49 0.78 29.22 14.96
N ILE A 50 2.05 28.83 15.11
CA ILE A 50 3.01 28.76 14.01
C ILE A 50 3.52 27.33 13.92
N ILE A 51 3.47 26.73 12.74
CA ILE A 51 4.17 25.47 12.46
C ILE A 51 5.56 25.82 11.92
N PRO A 52 6.65 25.50 12.63
CA PRO A 52 8.00 25.77 12.14
C PRO A 52 8.29 25.06 10.81
N GLU A 53 9.36 25.46 10.13
CA GLU A 53 9.78 24.77 8.91
C GLU A 53 10.01 23.27 9.18
N LYS A 54 9.64 22.41 8.22
CA LYS A 54 9.85 20.96 8.28
C LYS A 54 9.38 20.30 9.59
N SER A 55 8.36 20.87 10.23
CA SER A 55 7.89 20.44 11.55
C SER A 55 6.43 20.01 11.53
N HIS A 56 6.03 19.33 12.60
CA HIS A 56 4.70 18.76 12.79
C HIS A 56 3.91 19.58 13.80
N LEU A 57 2.59 19.57 13.68
CA LEU A 57 1.65 20.03 14.69
C LEU A 57 0.60 18.94 14.91
N ILE A 58 0.38 18.54 16.15
CA ILE A 58 -0.48 17.42 16.51
C ILE A 58 -1.73 17.92 17.23
N ILE A 59 -2.88 17.46 16.76
CA ILE A 59 -4.19 17.76 17.32
C ILE A 59 -4.79 16.44 17.79
N SER A 60 -5.07 16.31 19.08
CA SER A 60 -5.72 15.13 19.62
C SER A 60 -7.20 15.40 19.93
N GLU A 61 -8.04 14.37 19.85
CA GLU A 61 -9.40 14.44 20.38
C GLU A 61 -9.35 14.66 21.91
N ASN A 62 -8.42 13.97 22.59
CA ASN A 62 -8.24 14.01 24.03
C ASN A 62 -6.74 13.92 24.39
N GLY A 63 -6.15 15.00 24.91
CA GLY A 63 -4.72 15.11 25.22
C GLY A 63 -4.26 14.20 26.35
N SER A 64 -5.08 14.01 27.38
CA SER A 64 -4.82 13.05 28.47
C SER A 64 -4.66 11.61 27.97
N VAL A 65 -5.51 11.19 27.02
CA VAL A 65 -5.45 9.86 26.41
C VAL A 65 -4.24 9.75 25.47
N PHE A 66 -3.96 10.79 24.68
CA PHE A 66 -2.80 10.85 23.80
C PHE A 66 -1.49 10.69 24.59
N TYR A 67 -1.30 11.49 25.65
CA TYR A 67 -0.11 11.46 26.48
C TYR A 67 0.17 10.08 27.07
N ARG A 68 -0.86 9.39 27.57
CA ARG A 68 -0.71 8.04 28.12
C ARG A 68 -0.17 7.01 27.12
N ARG A 69 -0.46 7.19 25.83
CA ARG A 69 0.01 6.27 24.78
C ARG A 69 1.40 6.61 24.29
N TYR A 70 1.65 7.89 24.02
CA TYR A 70 2.87 8.31 23.32
C TYR A 70 3.96 8.87 24.25
N GLY A 71 3.63 9.19 25.50
CA GLY A 71 4.56 9.68 26.51
C GLY A 71 4.95 11.16 26.35
N PHE A 72 4.25 11.90 25.48
CA PHE A 72 4.42 13.33 25.29
C PHE A 72 3.06 13.99 24.94
N TYR A 73 2.96 15.30 25.15
CA TYR A 73 1.72 16.04 24.92
C TYR A 73 1.54 16.40 23.43
N PRO A 74 0.31 16.32 22.89
CA PRO A 74 0.03 16.93 21.60
C PRO A 74 0.08 18.46 21.72
N ASP A 75 0.22 19.16 20.59
CA ASP A 75 0.23 20.62 20.59
C ASP A 75 -1.14 21.20 20.95
N PHE A 76 -2.20 20.53 20.47
CA PHE A 76 -3.58 20.89 20.72
C PHE A 76 -4.48 19.71 21.08
N GLU A 77 -5.57 20.02 21.78
CA GLU A 77 -6.69 19.11 21.99
C GLU A 77 -8.04 19.75 21.64
N ILE A 78 -9.03 18.90 21.37
CA ILE A 78 -10.41 19.29 21.06
C ILE A 78 -11.27 19.24 22.33
N GLU A 79 -11.15 18.15 23.11
CA GLU A 79 -11.72 18.06 24.44
C GLU A 79 -10.76 18.67 25.46
N ASP A 80 -11.25 19.60 26.29
CA ASP A 80 -10.52 20.18 27.43
C ASP A 80 -10.29 19.10 28.50
N SER A 81 -9.21 18.34 28.31
CA SER A 81 -8.94 17.05 28.96
C SER A 81 -7.63 17.03 29.74
N ASP A 82 -6.69 17.91 29.43
CA ASP A 82 -5.44 18.08 30.17
C ASP A 82 -4.98 19.54 30.17
N GLU A 83 -4.76 20.10 31.36
CA GLU A 83 -4.37 21.51 31.54
C GLU A 83 -3.03 21.89 30.89
N ASN A 84 -2.20 20.90 30.54
CA ASN A 84 -0.91 21.11 29.88
C ASN A 84 -1.03 21.19 28.35
N VAL A 85 -2.21 20.94 27.79
CA VAL A 85 -2.45 20.96 26.35
C VAL A 85 -3.30 22.18 26.00
N ARG A 86 -2.96 22.86 24.90
CA ARG A 86 -3.75 24.01 24.44
C ARG A 86 -5.04 23.51 23.79
N ASN A 87 -6.16 24.14 24.10
CA ASN A 87 -7.42 23.85 23.43
C ASN A 87 -7.51 24.54 22.07
N LEU A 88 -8.08 23.85 21.07
CA LEU A 88 -8.64 24.53 19.90
C LEU A 88 -9.90 25.33 20.29
N ILE A 89 -10.19 26.37 19.52
CA ILE A 89 -11.41 27.16 19.71
C ILE A 89 -12.54 26.48 18.94
N ILE A 90 -13.57 26.01 19.64
CA ILE A 90 -14.73 25.38 19.00
C ILE A 90 -15.60 26.44 18.31
N GLU A 91 -15.65 26.42 16.98
CA GLU A 91 -16.52 27.27 16.17
C GLU A 91 -17.92 26.64 16.01
N SER A 92 -17.94 25.34 15.74
CA SER A 92 -19.15 24.53 15.72
C SER A 92 -18.89 23.19 16.42
N ARG A 93 -19.86 22.74 17.22
CA ARG A 93 -19.81 21.43 17.87
C ARG A 93 -20.19 20.36 16.86
N GLY A 94 -19.52 19.22 16.91
CA GLY A 94 -19.85 18.07 16.05
C GLY A 94 -18.61 17.37 15.51
N PHE A 95 -17.47 18.06 15.52
CA PHE A 95 -16.24 17.59 14.90
C PHE A 95 -15.85 16.21 15.42
N ASN A 96 -15.67 15.27 14.51
CA ASN A 96 -15.36 13.90 14.82
C ASN A 96 -14.35 13.31 13.84
N LEU A 97 -13.78 12.18 14.23
CA LEU A 97 -13.01 11.31 13.36
C LEU A 97 -13.69 9.95 13.40
N SER A 98 -14.65 9.74 12.50
CA SER A 98 -15.45 8.52 12.48
C SER A 98 -14.62 7.27 12.15
N LYS A 99 -15.01 6.14 12.73
CA LYS A 99 -14.34 4.85 12.49
C LYS A 99 -14.71 4.21 11.16
N SER A 100 -15.88 4.54 10.59
CA SER A 100 -16.30 4.04 9.27
C SER A 100 -15.63 4.80 8.13
N GLY A 101 -15.31 6.06 8.38
CA GLY A 101 -14.77 7.01 7.41
C GLY A 101 -15.33 8.40 7.67
N ASP A 102 -14.64 9.39 7.14
CA ASP A 102 -14.95 10.82 7.25
C ASP A 102 -14.14 11.59 6.21
N ASP A 103 -14.46 12.87 6.05
CA ASP A 103 -13.66 13.87 5.37
C ASP A 103 -13.20 14.96 6.33
N ILE A 104 -11.92 15.33 6.23
CA ILE A 104 -11.29 16.31 7.12
C ILE A 104 -10.64 17.37 6.25
N HIS A 105 -11.09 18.60 6.47
CA HIS A 105 -10.73 19.78 5.70
C HIS A 105 -9.87 20.70 6.56
N LEU A 106 -8.88 21.33 5.93
CA LEU A 106 -8.05 22.38 6.50
C LEU A 106 -8.27 23.65 5.70
N PHE A 107 -8.74 24.71 6.36
CA PHE A 107 -8.99 26.01 5.79
C PHE A 107 -8.03 27.05 6.38
N ASP A 108 -7.65 28.04 5.57
CA ASP A 108 -6.95 29.22 6.08
C ASP A 108 -7.89 30.19 6.83
N ASP A 109 -7.35 31.32 7.30
CA ASP A 109 -8.10 32.37 8.01
C ASP A 109 -9.07 33.15 7.09
N GLY A 110 -8.86 33.08 5.77
CA GLY A 110 -9.78 33.53 4.73
C GLY A 110 -10.86 32.51 4.35
N LEU A 111 -10.80 31.30 4.95
CA LEU A 111 -11.66 30.15 4.67
C LEU A 111 -11.49 29.58 3.26
N GLU A 112 -10.30 29.75 2.66
CA GLU A 112 -9.87 29.00 1.49
C GLU A 112 -9.37 27.61 1.93
N GLU A 113 -9.79 26.57 1.21
CA GLU A 113 -9.37 25.20 1.51
C GLU A 113 -7.91 24.97 1.08
N ILE A 114 -7.07 24.63 2.06
CA ILE A 114 -5.64 24.41 1.89
C ILE A 114 -5.32 22.95 1.63
N ASP A 115 -5.97 22.03 2.36
CA ASP A 115 -5.81 20.59 2.18
C ASP A 115 -7.05 19.85 2.65
N VAL A 116 -7.23 18.65 2.12
CA VAL A 116 -8.35 17.78 2.48
C VAL A 116 -7.91 16.32 2.44
N VAL A 117 -8.47 15.52 3.35
CA VAL A 117 -8.35 14.07 3.34
C VAL A 117 -9.68 13.43 3.67
N TRP A 118 -10.16 12.57 2.79
CA TRP A 118 -11.31 11.70 3.06
C TRP A 118 -10.88 10.24 3.07
N TYR A 119 -11.43 9.47 3.98
CA TYR A 119 -11.01 8.10 4.26
C TYR A 119 -12.22 7.22 4.59
N GLY A 120 -12.08 5.91 4.41
CA GLY A 120 -13.16 4.96 4.72
C GLY A 120 -14.37 5.12 3.80
N ASP A 121 -15.54 5.42 4.36
CA ASP A 121 -16.75 5.79 3.59
C ASP A 121 -16.68 7.19 2.96
N GLY A 122 -15.68 7.99 3.34
CA GLY A 122 -15.33 9.28 2.74
C GLY A 122 -16.22 10.46 3.14
N GLY A 123 -17.08 10.29 4.15
CA GLY A 123 -17.99 11.34 4.62
C GLY A 123 -18.78 11.98 3.48
N ASP A 124 -18.76 13.30 3.39
CA ASP A 124 -19.49 14.08 2.39
C ASP A 124 -18.88 13.97 0.97
N LEU A 125 -17.60 13.66 0.86
CA LEU A 125 -16.92 13.40 -0.41
C LEU A 125 -17.18 11.98 -0.96
N GLY A 126 -17.66 11.08 -0.11
CA GLY A 126 -17.97 9.70 -0.45
C GLY A 126 -16.74 8.82 -0.67
N LYS A 127 -16.97 7.50 -0.73
CA LYS A 127 -15.90 6.47 -0.70
C LYS A 127 -14.99 6.44 -1.93
N GLU A 128 -15.36 7.13 -3.00
CA GLU A 128 -14.58 7.13 -4.23
C GLU A 128 -13.31 7.94 -4.01
N GLU A 129 -12.17 7.38 -4.41
CA GLU A 129 -10.84 8.00 -4.21
C GLU A 129 -10.46 8.29 -2.75
N SER A 130 -11.20 7.74 -1.78
CA SER A 130 -10.84 7.83 -0.36
C SER A 130 -9.54 7.12 -0.06
N ALA A 131 -8.85 7.62 0.96
CA ALA A 131 -7.72 6.91 1.54
C ALA A 131 -8.13 5.53 2.06
N PRO A 132 -7.24 4.53 1.98
CA PRO A 132 -7.57 3.17 2.39
C PRO A 132 -7.93 3.11 3.87
N SER A 133 -8.88 2.25 4.23
CA SER A 133 -9.17 1.97 5.64
C SER A 133 -7.96 1.34 6.33
N VAL A 134 -7.77 1.68 7.60
CA VAL A 134 -6.68 1.16 8.44
C VAL A 134 -7.20 0.20 9.51
N ARG A 135 -6.37 -0.78 9.85
CA ARG A 135 -6.57 -1.69 10.98
C ARG A 135 -6.60 -0.91 12.30
N LYS A 136 -7.25 -1.49 13.30
CA LYS A 136 -7.26 -0.95 14.65
C LYS A 136 -5.81 -0.80 15.17
N GLY A 137 -5.49 0.35 15.76
CA GLY A 137 -4.16 0.71 16.24
C GLY A 137 -3.20 1.26 15.16
N CYS A 138 -3.61 1.27 13.89
CA CYS A 138 -2.81 1.83 12.80
C CYS A 138 -3.21 3.29 12.50
N SER A 139 -2.31 4.04 11.89
CA SER A 139 -2.57 5.40 11.40
C SER A 139 -2.68 5.42 9.88
N LEU A 140 -3.35 6.45 9.37
CA LEU A 140 -3.29 6.81 7.96
C LEU A 140 -2.16 7.82 7.79
N SER A 141 -1.21 7.53 6.90
CA SER A 141 0.01 8.33 6.72
C SER A 141 0.16 8.76 5.27
N ARG A 142 0.35 10.06 5.05
CA ARG A 142 0.60 10.62 3.72
C ARG A 142 2.03 10.27 3.30
N TYR A 143 2.20 9.75 2.09
CA TYR A 143 3.50 9.32 1.55
C TYR A 143 3.90 9.99 0.24
N ARG A 144 2.94 10.66 -0.40
CA ARG A 144 3.11 11.52 -1.56
C ARG A 144 1.92 12.48 -1.64
N TYR A 145 1.98 13.45 -2.54
CA TYR A 145 0.88 14.36 -2.82
C TYR A 145 0.55 14.35 -4.30
N SER A 146 -0.69 14.00 -4.63
CA SER A 146 -1.27 14.00 -5.98
C SER A 146 -2.65 14.62 -6.02
N GLY A 147 -3.23 14.98 -4.86
CA GLY A 147 -4.58 15.54 -4.71
C GLY A 147 -5.68 14.48 -4.55
N LEU A 148 -5.32 13.19 -4.57
CA LEU A 148 -6.25 12.08 -4.40
C LEU A 148 -5.84 11.22 -3.20
N PRO A 149 -6.62 11.16 -2.11
CA PRO A 149 -6.24 10.43 -0.90
C PRO A 149 -5.98 8.93 -1.10
N SER A 150 -6.71 8.27 -2.00
CA SER A 150 -6.46 6.88 -2.44
C SER A 150 -5.03 6.65 -2.91
N ASN A 151 -4.42 7.69 -3.48
CA ASN A 151 -3.09 7.71 -4.03
C ASN A 151 -2.07 8.28 -3.06
N ASP A 152 -2.47 9.11 -2.11
CA ASP A 152 -1.59 9.92 -1.27
C ASP A 152 -1.33 9.31 0.11
N PHE A 153 -2.23 8.45 0.57
CA PHE A 153 -2.18 7.85 1.89
C PHE A 153 -2.04 6.33 1.87
N ARG A 154 -1.41 5.80 2.92
CA ARG A 154 -1.33 4.38 3.21
C ARG A 154 -1.53 4.15 4.70
N GLU A 155 -1.92 2.92 5.04
CA GLU A 155 -1.80 2.44 6.42
C GLU A 155 -0.34 2.47 6.87
N SER A 156 -0.10 3.02 8.05
CA SER A 156 1.09 2.79 8.85
C SER A 156 0.71 1.96 10.08
N ASN A 157 1.36 0.82 10.25
CA ASN A 157 1.22 -0.06 11.41
C ASN A 157 2.03 0.41 12.63
N ILE A 158 2.89 1.43 12.46
CA ILE A 158 3.63 2.09 13.53
C ILE A 158 3.28 3.57 13.43
N PRO A 159 2.28 4.05 14.19
CA PRO A 159 1.96 5.46 14.27
C PRO A 159 3.15 6.24 14.82
N THR A 160 3.55 7.30 14.12
CA THR A 160 4.74 8.12 14.47
C THR A 160 4.36 9.59 14.66
N PRO A 161 3.45 9.94 15.60
CA PRO A 161 3.10 11.33 15.79
C PRO A 161 4.34 12.16 16.17
N GLY A 162 4.50 13.32 15.55
CA GLY A 162 5.61 14.24 15.77
C GLY A 162 6.91 13.83 15.09
N ALA A 163 6.89 12.82 14.22
CA ALA A 163 8.07 12.32 13.51
C ALA A 163 7.74 11.97 12.06
N GLU A 164 8.78 11.79 11.24
CA GLU A 164 8.60 11.32 9.87
C GLU A 164 7.81 10.01 9.84
N ASN A 165 6.80 9.96 8.97
CA ASN A 165 5.96 8.79 8.78
C ASN A 165 6.80 7.54 8.49
N PHE A 166 6.82 6.60 9.44
CA PHE A 166 7.44 5.30 9.21
C PHE A 166 6.49 4.39 8.43
N LEU A 167 6.56 4.47 7.10
CA LEU A 167 5.77 3.61 6.24
C LEU A 167 6.44 2.25 6.13
N TYR A 168 5.94 1.30 6.91
CA TYR A 168 6.31 -0.10 6.75
C TYR A 168 5.95 -0.55 5.33
N ARG A 169 6.96 -0.63 4.45
CA ARG A 169 6.78 -1.30 3.16
C ARG A 169 6.45 -2.74 3.50
N LYS A 170 5.31 -3.23 3.02
CA LYS A 170 4.77 -4.61 3.17
C LYS A 170 5.70 -5.72 2.64
N GLY A 171 6.97 -5.41 2.45
CA GLY A 171 7.88 -6.06 1.56
C GLY A 171 7.68 -5.68 0.10
N ARG A 172 8.64 -6.07 -0.72
CA ARG A 172 8.62 -5.97 -2.18
C ARG A 172 9.14 -7.27 -2.73
N ILE A 173 8.42 -7.83 -3.70
CA ILE A 173 8.93 -8.92 -4.53
C ILE A 173 9.33 -8.38 -5.90
N SER A 174 10.39 -8.95 -6.48
CA SER A 174 10.86 -8.60 -7.82
C SER A 174 11.38 -9.82 -8.56
N ILE A 175 11.05 -9.88 -9.85
CA ILE A 175 11.72 -10.72 -10.83
C ILE A 175 12.88 -9.89 -11.38
N ASP A 176 14.08 -10.12 -10.85
CA ASP A 176 15.26 -9.30 -11.11
C ASP A 176 15.88 -9.64 -12.47
N ILE A 177 15.96 -10.93 -12.79
CA ILE A 177 16.54 -11.46 -14.04
C ILE A 177 15.61 -12.54 -14.57
N PHE A 178 15.30 -12.46 -15.86
CA PHE A 178 14.47 -13.43 -16.55
C PHE A 178 14.84 -13.48 -18.04
N PRO A 179 14.67 -14.62 -18.70
CA PRO A 179 14.88 -14.72 -20.14
C PRO A 179 13.79 -13.95 -20.90
N ARG A 180 14.19 -13.23 -21.95
CA ARG A 180 13.25 -12.54 -22.84
C ARG A 180 12.40 -13.53 -23.67
N PHE A 181 12.96 -14.69 -23.96
CA PHE A 181 12.34 -15.75 -24.76
C PHE A 181 12.29 -17.06 -23.97
N LEU A 182 11.12 -17.68 -23.86
CA LEU A 182 10.94 -18.98 -23.22
C LEU A 182 10.87 -20.11 -24.26
N PRO A 183 11.63 -21.20 -24.08
CA PRO A 183 11.66 -22.31 -25.03
C PRO A 183 10.35 -23.09 -24.96
N LYS A 184 9.60 -23.15 -26.07
CA LYS A 184 8.46 -24.07 -26.18
C LYS A 184 8.94 -25.51 -26.12
N ILE A 185 8.00 -26.41 -25.84
CA ILE A 185 8.21 -27.85 -25.83
C ILE A 185 8.32 -28.34 -27.27
N GLU A 186 9.48 -28.89 -27.62
CA GLU A 186 9.71 -29.57 -28.90
C GLU A 186 8.70 -30.69 -29.15
N LYS A 187 8.40 -30.96 -30.42
CA LYS A 187 7.50 -32.00 -30.87
C LYS A 187 7.88 -33.37 -30.28
N GLY A 188 6.91 -34.04 -29.66
CA GLY A 188 7.10 -35.36 -29.06
C GLY A 188 7.74 -35.35 -27.66
N LYS A 189 8.14 -34.20 -27.11
CA LYS A 189 8.60 -34.09 -25.71
C LYS A 189 7.45 -33.76 -24.77
N GLU A 190 7.57 -34.16 -23.50
CA GLU A 190 6.58 -33.81 -22.46
C GLU A 190 6.86 -32.47 -21.79
N TYR A 191 8.13 -32.04 -21.76
CA TYR A 191 8.59 -30.83 -21.06
C TYR A 191 9.52 -30.01 -21.95
N SER A 192 9.59 -28.70 -21.70
CA SER A 192 10.54 -27.81 -22.37
C SER A 192 11.93 -27.96 -21.77
N LEU A 193 12.91 -27.29 -22.38
CA LEU A 193 14.13 -26.94 -21.69
C LEU A 193 13.81 -26.14 -20.41
N ILE A 194 14.68 -26.29 -19.41
CA ILE A 194 14.59 -25.55 -18.15
C ILE A 194 15.02 -24.11 -18.39
N PHE A 195 14.32 -23.17 -17.78
CA PHE A 195 14.70 -21.77 -17.73
C PHE A 195 14.69 -21.26 -16.29
N LEU A 196 15.53 -20.26 -16.02
CA LEU A 196 15.75 -19.72 -14.67
C LEU A 196 15.27 -18.28 -14.59
N ILE A 197 14.70 -17.92 -13.44
CA ILE A 197 14.46 -16.53 -13.05
C ILE A 197 15.18 -16.23 -11.73
N LYS A 198 15.74 -15.03 -11.59
CA LYS A 198 16.26 -14.52 -10.32
C LYS A 198 15.15 -13.73 -9.64
N VAL A 199 14.83 -14.12 -8.41
CA VAL A 199 13.79 -13.47 -7.62
C VAL A 199 14.40 -12.94 -6.34
N SER A 200 14.02 -11.72 -5.97
CA SER A 200 14.28 -11.15 -4.66
C SER A 200 12.99 -10.75 -3.98
N LEU A 201 12.93 -11.05 -2.69
CA LEU A 201 11.87 -10.67 -1.77
C LEU A 201 12.55 -9.90 -0.64
N ASN A 202 12.19 -8.64 -0.51
CA ASN A 202 12.51 -7.87 0.67
C ASN A 202 11.27 -7.90 1.56
N THR A 203 11.33 -8.41 2.78
CA THR A 203 10.28 -8.25 3.81
C THR A 203 10.94 -7.74 5.08
N SER A 204 10.26 -6.86 5.78
CA SER A 204 10.67 -6.37 7.09
C SER A 204 10.06 -7.21 8.23
N THR A 205 9.38 -8.31 7.91
CA THR A 205 8.50 -9.05 8.83
C THR A 205 9.22 -10.26 9.41
N GLU A 206 8.98 -10.56 10.70
CA GLU A 206 9.17 -11.92 11.25
C GLU A 206 8.06 -12.88 10.77
N GLU A 207 7.25 -12.46 9.79
CA GLU A 207 6.10 -13.21 9.32
C GLU A 207 6.52 -14.28 8.31
N HIS A 208 5.89 -15.44 8.44
CA HIS A 208 6.09 -16.55 7.52
C HIS A 208 5.50 -16.22 6.15
N TRP A 209 6.30 -16.41 5.10
CA TRP A 209 5.87 -16.22 3.72
C TRP A 209 5.88 -17.52 2.94
N ARG A 210 5.02 -17.60 1.91
CA ARG A 210 4.99 -18.70 0.94
C ARG A 210 5.03 -18.14 -0.47
N MET A 211 5.85 -18.69 -1.36
CA MET A 211 6.09 -18.16 -2.69
C MET A 211 5.90 -19.21 -3.78
N LYS A 212 5.32 -18.76 -4.89
CA LYS A 212 5.19 -19.52 -6.12
C LYS A 212 5.60 -18.67 -7.32
N ALA A 213 6.27 -19.32 -8.26
CA ALA A 213 6.60 -18.75 -9.56
C ALA A 213 5.97 -19.61 -10.64
N TYR A 214 5.39 -18.99 -11.67
CA TYR A 214 4.66 -19.71 -12.70
C TYR A 214 4.55 -18.89 -13.99
N VAL A 215 4.20 -19.55 -15.09
CA VAL A 215 3.97 -18.92 -16.41
C VAL A 215 2.55 -19.21 -16.88
N VAL A 216 1.89 -18.20 -17.44
CA VAL A 216 0.54 -18.26 -18.01
C VAL A 216 0.49 -17.58 -19.39
N SER A 217 -0.36 -18.07 -20.29
CA SER A 217 -0.61 -17.42 -21.58
C SER A 217 -1.46 -16.15 -21.45
N GLU A 218 -2.36 -16.13 -20.47
CA GLU A 218 -3.28 -15.02 -20.21
C GLU A 218 -2.92 -14.32 -18.89
N ASN A 219 -2.86 -13.00 -18.95
CA ASN A 219 -2.59 -12.15 -17.78
C ASN A 219 -3.61 -12.48 -16.65
N ASN A 220 -3.11 -12.64 -15.42
CA ASN A 220 -3.88 -12.99 -14.21
C ASN A 220 -4.55 -14.38 -14.18
N SER A 221 -4.24 -15.28 -15.12
CA SER A 221 -4.69 -16.67 -15.03
C SER A 221 -4.13 -17.40 -13.80
N ARG A 222 -4.92 -18.34 -13.26
CA ARG A 222 -4.56 -19.20 -12.13
C ARG A 222 -4.19 -20.62 -12.55
N TYR A 223 -4.12 -20.87 -13.86
CA TYR A 223 -3.88 -22.20 -14.43
C TYR A 223 -2.56 -22.18 -15.20
N PRO A 224 -1.40 -22.30 -14.54
CA PRO A 224 -0.13 -22.19 -15.23
C PRO A 224 0.16 -23.35 -16.17
N SER A 225 1.01 -23.06 -17.15
CA SER A 225 1.54 -23.99 -18.15
C SER A 225 2.87 -24.64 -17.73
N THR A 226 3.35 -24.36 -16.53
CA THR A 226 4.69 -24.71 -16.04
C THR A 226 4.69 -25.62 -14.81
N GLN A 227 5.81 -26.32 -14.63
CA GLN A 227 6.26 -26.87 -13.37
C GLN A 227 7.41 -26.02 -12.80
N THR A 228 7.51 -26.01 -11.47
CA THR A 228 8.56 -25.34 -10.71
C THR A 228 9.35 -26.38 -9.93
N TRP A 229 10.67 -26.28 -9.93
CA TRP A 229 11.53 -27.12 -9.09
C TRP A 229 11.51 -26.58 -7.65
N ASN A 230 11.13 -27.41 -6.68
CA ASN A 230 11.09 -27.01 -5.27
C ASN A 230 12.36 -27.38 -4.48
N GLY A 231 13.37 -27.97 -5.14
CA GLY A 231 14.58 -28.52 -4.50
C GLY A 231 14.65 -30.04 -4.57
N GLU A 232 13.51 -30.72 -4.68
CA GLU A 232 13.40 -32.19 -4.65
C GLU A 232 12.69 -32.73 -5.90
N ASP A 233 11.61 -32.06 -6.32
CA ASP A 233 10.71 -32.49 -7.38
C ASP A 233 10.21 -31.33 -8.25
N TRP A 234 9.76 -31.70 -9.46
CA TRP A 234 9.01 -30.79 -10.34
C TRP A 234 7.53 -30.80 -9.97
N ILE A 235 7.07 -29.72 -9.35
CA ILE A 235 5.66 -29.59 -8.91
C ILE A 235 4.87 -28.64 -9.81
N TYR A 236 3.53 -28.77 -9.80
CA TYR A 236 2.66 -27.83 -10.51
C TYR A 236 2.87 -26.40 -10.00
N SER A 237 3.21 -25.46 -10.89
CA SER A 237 3.69 -24.12 -10.50
C SER A 237 2.68 -23.23 -9.76
N TYR A 238 1.41 -23.60 -9.71
CA TYR A 238 0.42 -22.87 -8.90
C TYR A 238 0.48 -23.20 -7.40
N ARG A 239 1.21 -24.27 -7.03
CA ARG A 239 1.53 -24.61 -5.64
C ARG A 239 2.67 -23.72 -5.13
N TYR A 240 2.68 -23.47 -3.82
CA TYR A 240 3.83 -22.82 -3.17
C TYR A 240 5.00 -23.79 -3.14
N ALA A 241 6.11 -23.38 -3.75
CA ALA A 241 7.32 -24.17 -3.89
C ALA A 241 8.40 -23.74 -2.88
N PHE A 242 8.27 -22.54 -2.32
CA PHE A 242 9.24 -21.94 -1.41
C PHE A 242 8.48 -21.31 -0.24
N GLU A 243 9.07 -21.35 0.95
CA GLU A 243 8.56 -20.68 2.14
C GLU A 243 9.71 -20.30 3.06
N GLY A 244 9.47 -19.38 3.98
CA GLY A 244 10.50 -18.90 4.90
C GLY A 244 10.07 -17.67 5.68
N TYR A 245 11.07 -16.99 6.24
CA TYR A 245 10.91 -15.78 7.04
C TYR A 245 11.87 -14.70 6.53
N GLY A 246 11.49 -13.43 6.67
CA GLY A 246 12.33 -12.30 6.25
C GLY A 246 12.66 -12.29 4.76
N ASN A 247 13.86 -11.81 4.42
CA ASN A 247 14.27 -11.62 3.02
C ASN A 247 14.60 -12.94 2.31
N PHE A 248 14.32 -13.01 1.01
CA PHE A 248 14.74 -14.09 0.13
C PHE A 248 15.44 -13.53 -1.12
N SER A 249 16.47 -14.23 -1.61
CA SER A 249 17.01 -13.98 -2.95
C SER A 249 17.55 -15.27 -3.54
N GLY A 250 16.96 -15.74 -4.63
CA GLY A 250 17.27 -17.06 -5.18
C GLY A 250 16.93 -17.21 -6.65
N TRP A 251 17.53 -18.22 -7.27
CA TRP A 251 17.19 -18.64 -8.62
C TRP A 251 16.06 -19.68 -8.56
N ILE A 252 15.04 -19.50 -9.38
CA ILE A 252 13.89 -20.41 -9.49
C ILE A 252 13.90 -21.05 -10.87
N ALA A 253 13.90 -22.38 -10.91
CA ALA A 253 13.86 -23.15 -12.15
C ALA A 253 12.42 -23.53 -12.53
N LEU A 254 12.08 -23.28 -13.78
CA LEU A 254 10.78 -23.53 -14.39
C LEU A 254 10.95 -24.33 -15.68
N ARG A 255 9.92 -25.10 -16.04
CA ARG A 255 9.78 -25.74 -17.35
C ARG A 255 8.31 -25.84 -17.74
N PHE A 256 7.99 -25.75 -19.03
CA PHE A 256 6.63 -26.02 -19.49
C PHE A 256 6.30 -27.51 -19.39
N CYS A 257 5.01 -27.82 -19.25
CA CYS A 257 4.50 -29.19 -19.23
C CYS A 257 3.34 -29.34 -20.22
N ARG A 258 3.50 -30.22 -21.20
CA ARG A 258 2.55 -30.41 -22.32
C ARG A 258 1.16 -30.84 -21.86
N LYS A 259 1.06 -31.50 -20.69
CA LYS A 259 -0.21 -31.96 -20.11
C LYS A 259 -1.05 -30.83 -19.50
N TYR A 260 -0.48 -29.66 -19.22
CA TYR A 260 -1.21 -28.57 -18.60
C TYR A 260 -2.04 -27.81 -19.62
N LYS A 261 -3.31 -27.56 -19.28
CA LYS A 261 -4.31 -27.00 -20.20
C LYS A 261 -3.84 -25.70 -20.87
N ASP A 262 -3.25 -24.81 -20.08
CA ASP A 262 -2.75 -23.52 -20.52
C ASP A 262 -1.58 -23.63 -21.51
N TYR A 263 -0.84 -24.74 -21.49
CA TYR A 263 0.22 -24.95 -22.47
C TYR A 263 -0.31 -25.02 -23.90
N ARG A 264 -1.57 -25.42 -24.13
CA ARG A 264 -2.17 -25.38 -25.49
C ARG A 264 -2.29 -23.95 -26.03
N ASN A 265 -2.48 -22.98 -25.14
CA ASN A 265 -2.51 -21.57 -25.51
C ASN A 265 -1.08 -21.06 -25.76
N ILE A 266 -0.12 -21.46 -24.93
CA ILE A 266 1.31 -21.19 -25.13
C ILE A 266 1.80 -21.75 -26.48
N GLU A 267 1.44 -22.99 -26.81
CA GLU A 267 1.84 -23.65 -28.06
C GLU A 267 1.40 -22.83 -29.30
N ASN A 268 0.20 -22.24 -29.24
CA ASN A 268 -0.36 -21.41 -30.31
C ASN A 268 -0.08 -19.91 -30.16
N GLY A 269 0.62 -19.48 -29.11
CA GLY A 269 0.89 -18.07 -28.82
C GLY A 269 2.35 -17.66 -29.10
N ASN A 270 2.59 -16.35 -29.14
CA ASN A 270 3.92 -15.73 -29.31
C ASN A 270 4.46 -15.10 -28.01
N GLU A 271 3.64 -15.02 -26.97
CA GLU A 271 3.98 -14.39 -25.70
C GLU A 271 3.32 -15.06 -24.51
N ALA A 272 3.87 -14.76 -23.34
CA ALA A 272 3.39 -15.24 -22.05
C ALA A 272 3.76 -14.27 -20.94
N PHE A 273 3.31 -14.58 -19.73
CA PHE A 273 3.61 -13.80 -18.54
C PHE A 273 4.22 -14.70 -17.48
N ILE A 274 5.44 -14.37 -17.05
CA ILE A 274 6.05 -14.94 -15.84
C ILE A 274 5.48 -14.19 -14.65
N TYR A 275 4.95 -14.92 -13.68
CA TYR A 275 4.47 -14.43 -12.41
C TYR A 275 5.32 -14.96 -11.27
N VAL A 276 5.54 -14.11 -10.28
CA VAL A 276 5.92 -14.53 -8.94
C VAL A 276 4.92 -13.92 -7.96
N LYS A 277 4.31 -14.79 -7.16
CA LYS A 277 3.33 -14.43 -6.15
C LYS A 277 3.81 -14.96 -4.81
N CYS A 278 3.94 -14.06 -3.84
CA CYS A 278 4.34 -14.36 -2.48
C CYS A 278 3.21 -13.96 -1.53
N GLU A 279 2.70 -14.93 -0.79
CA GLU A 279 1.76 -14.74 0.30
C GLU A 279 2.53 -14.39 1.57
N VAL A 280 2.16 -13.27 2.19
CA VAL A 280 2.68 -12.81 3.48
C VAL A 280 1.45 -12.53 4.35
N GLU A 281 1.26 -13.35 5.38
CA GLU A 281 0.02 -13.40 6.18
C GLU A 281 -1.27 -13.49 5.35
N ASN A 282 -2.04 -12.39 5.29
CA ASN A 282 -3.35 -12.28 4.65
C ASN A 282 -3.30 -11.51 3.32
N ASP A 283 -2.11 -11.21 2.79
CA ASP A 283 -1.98 -10.47 1.54
C ASP A 283 -0.90 -11.05 0.61
N TYR A 284 -0.77 -10.45 -0.56
CA TYR A 284 0.09 -10.92 -1.64
C TYR A 284 0.98 -9.82 -2.19
N LEU A 285 2.27 -10.13 -2.24
CA LEU A 285 3.24 -9.44 -3.08
C LEU A 285 3.29 -10.13 -4.44
N ILE A 286 3.19 -9.35 -5.52
CA ILE A 286 3.17 -9.88 -6.89
C ILE A 286 4.11 -9.05 -7.76
N ASP A 287 4.96 -9.72 -8.53
CA ASP A 287 5.62 -9.14 -9.70
C ASP A 287 5.40 -10.06 -10.90
N PHE A 288 5.35 -9.47 -12.08
CA PHE A 288 5.22 -10.21 -13.33
C PHE A 288 6.02 -9.57 -14.46
N LYS A 289 6.33 -10.36 -15.48
CA LYS A 289 7.07 -9.94 -16.66
C LYS A 289 6.45 -10.56 -17.91
N ARG A 290 6.18 -9.72 -18.91
CA ARG A 290 5.86 -10.19 -20.26
C ARG A 290 7.11 -10.75 -20.91
N VAL A 291 7.00 -11.91 -21.52
CA VAL A 291 8.06 -12.61 -22.24
C VAL A 291 7.53 -13.12 -23.57
N TYR A 292 8.45 -13.41 -24.49
CA TYR A 292 8.14 -13.98 -25.79
C TYR A 292 8.38 -15.49 -25.78
N LEU A 293 7.79 -16.18 -26.75
CA LEU A 293 7.92 -17.62 -26.88
C LEU A 293 8.83 -17.96 -28.07
N LEU A 294 9.74 -18.91 -27.85
CA LEU A 294 10.71 -19.40 -28.82
C LEU A 294 10.28 -20.79 -29.28
N ASP A 295 10.15 -20.96 -30.58
CA ASP A 295 9.97 -22.27 -31.20
C ASP A 295 11.34 -22.90 -31.45
N MET A 296 11.61 -24.01 -30.78
CA MET A 296 12.91 -24.66 -30.78
C MET A 296 13.14 -25.56 -31.99
N ASP A 297 12.05 -26.07 -32.60
CA ASP A 297 12.09 -27.10 -33.64
C ASP A 297 11.18 -26.79 -34.85
N ASN A 298 10.75 -25.53 -34.96
CA ASN A 298 9.84 -25.01 -35.99
C ASN A 298 8.51 -25.80 -36.05
N SER A 299 8.05 -26.33 -34.91
CA SER A 299 6.82 -27.11 -34.83
C SER A 299 5.55 -26.28 -34.62
N THR A 300 5.68 -24.97 -34.40
CA THR A 300 4.62 -24.01 -34.07
C THR A 300 4.64 -22.79 -35.00
N SER A 301 3.49 -22.35 -35.48
CA SER A 301 3.42 -21.25 -36.46
C SER A 301 3.55 -19.85 -35.86
N ASN A 302 3.44 -19.72 -34.53
CA ASN A 302 3.15 -18.45 -33.84
C ASN A 302 4.23 -18.07 -32.81
N ALA A 303 5.51 -18.36 -33.04
CA ALA A 303 6.60 -17.95 -32.15
C ALA A 303 7.81 -17.48 -32.95
N SER A 304 8.77 -16.84 -32.28
CA SER A 304 10.07 -16.59 -32.90
C SER A 304 10.75 -17.94 -33.12
N GLU A 305 11.25 -18.19 -34.33
CA GLU A 305 12.12 -19.35 -34.58
C GLU A 305 13.43 -19.15 -33.83
N GLY A 306 13.89 -20.18 -33.10
CA GLY A 306 15.17 -20.16 -32.41
C GLY A 306 15.77 -21.55 -32.35
N GLY A 307 16.99 -21.70 -32.85
CA GLY A 307 17.58 -23.01 -33.12
C GLY A 307 17.80 -23.91 -31.89
N LEU A 308 17.67 -25.22 -32.11
CA LEU A 308 18.79 -26.04 -32.64
C LEU A 308 18.41 -26.68 -33.98
#